data_AF-A0A0S7C0B4-F1
#
_entry.id   AF-A0A0S7C0B4-F1
#
_cell.length_a   1.000
_cell.length_b   1.000
_cell.length_c   1.000
_cell.angle_alpha   90.00
_cell.angle_beta   90.00
_cell.angle_gamma   90.00
#
_symmetry.space_group_name_H-M   'P 1'
#
loop_
_entity.id
_entity.type
_entity.pdbx_description
1 polymer ?
#
loop_
_entity_poly.entity_id
_entity_poly.type
_entity_poly.pdbx_seq_one_letter_code
_entity_poly.pdbx_strand_id
1 'polypeptide(L)'
;MINSIVLQRLKEREKELNTLYRLSSLLSDPDLNPKAIFGELIRFIPLGFQYTTICESRITFEGKTWESDDYRETPWLLVSDILVDNNTSGEIRVAYTQLIEMQHGSQFLPEEQKLLNTIAERIGDYFFQQRLKNSLKLLETGNENGNGNGKVLLKPDPDQHWKWRYRMAERISELMDMERFGVKAIYLIGSTKNATAGPASDLDLLVYHQSDEQQLNCLRSWFDGWSLCLSEENLQRTGYQTGGLIDLHLITDKDIHEGNSYAVMIGAVNDPARLLRKAD
;
A
#
# COMPACT_ATOMS: atom_id res chain seq x y z
N MET A 1 -16.33 -38.29 22.89
CA MET A 1 -15.10 -37.72 22.29
C MET A 1 -15.39 -36.87 21.05
N ILE A 2 -16.19 -37.32 20.09
CA ILE A 2 -16.54 -36.52 18.88
C ILE A 2 -17.40 -35.29 19.25
N ASN A 3 -18.43 -35.46 20.10
CA ASN A 3 -19.30 -34.35 20.51
C ASN A 3 -18.56 -33.25 21.30
N SER A 4 -17.54 -33.58 22.09
CA SER A 4 -16.77 -32.59 22.86
C SER A 4 -15.87 -31.73 21.98
N ILE A 5 -15.27 -32.31 20.93
CA ILE A 5 -14.46 -31.56 19.94
C ILE A 5 -15.35 -30.65 19.11
N VAL A 6 -16.53 -31.12 18.71
CA VAL A 6 -17.50 -30.31 17.96
C VAL A 6 -18.03 -29.15 18.81
N LEU A 7 -18.39 -29.40 20.07
CA LEU A 7 -18.82 -28.35 21.01
C LEU A 7 -17.73 -27.30 21.26
N GLN A 8 -16.46 -27.72 21.35
CA GLN A 8 -15.35 -26.79 21.53
C GLN A 8 -15.15 -25.90 20.29
N ARG A 9 -15.15 -26.47 19.07
CA ARG A 9 -15.06 -25.68 17.83
C ARG A 9 -16.21 -24.69 17.66
N LEU A 10 -17.43 -25.07 18.07
CA LEU A 10 -18.59 -24.18 18.02
C LEU A 10 -18.43 -22.99 18.97
N LYS A 11 -17.94 -23.24 20.20
CA LYS A 11 -17.65 -22.17 21.16
C LYS A 11 -16.57 -21.22 20.68
N GLU A 12 -15.47 -21.73 20.11
CA GLU A 12 -14.41 -20.85 19.59
C GLU A 12 -14.91 -20.00 18.40
N ARG A 13 -15.72 -20.59 17.52
CA ARG A 13 -16.32 -19.84 16.40
C ARG A 13 -17.37 -18.81 16.85
N GLU A 14 -18.10 -19.10 17.93
CA GLU A 14 -19.02 -18.13 18.55
C GLU A 14 -18.25 -16.93 19.10
N LYS A 15 -17.12 -17.15 19.78
CA LYS A 15 -16.24 -16.07 20.27
C LYS A 15 -15.68 -15.22 19.12
N GLU A 16 -15.19 -15.88 18.06
CA GLU A 16 -14.67 -15.20 16.86
C GLU A 16 -15.73 -14.29 16.23
N LEU A 17 -16.94 -14.82 16.01
CA LEU A 17 -18.05 -14.06 15.44
C LEU A 17 -18.50 -12.92 16.33
N ASN A 18 -18.59 -13.13 17.65
CA ASN A 18 -18.93 -12.07 18.60
C ASN A 18 -17.88 -10.95 18.61
N THR A 19 -16.60 -11.30 18.47
CA THR A 19 -15.48 -10.34 18.39
C THR A 19 -15.59 -9.50 17.11
N LEU A 20 -15.79 -10.16 15.96
CA LEU A 20 -15.95 -9.47 14.67
C LEU A 20 -17.23 -8.63 14.62
N TYR A 21 -18.32 -9.06 15.25
CA TYR A 21 -19.55 -8.27 15.35
C TYR A 21 -19.33 -7.01 16.17
N ARG A 22 -18.72 -7.13 17.38
CA ARG A 22 -18.36 -5.98 18.22
C ARG A 22 -17.43 -5.01 17.51
N LEU A 23 -16.43 -5.54 16.79
CA LEU A 23 -15.56 -4.72 15.94
C LEU A 23 -16.37 -3.96 14.89
N SER A 24 -17.27 -4.64 14.19
CA SER A 24 -18.11 -4.01 13.16
C SER A 24 -18.98 -2.90 13.75
N SER A 25 -19.60 -3.13 14.91
CA SER A 25 -20.40 -2.13 15.61
C SER A 25 -19.57 -0.93 16.06
N LEU A 26 -18.35 -1.17 16.57
CA LEU A 26 -17.44 -0.10 16.98
C LEU A 26 -16.96 0.75 15.77
N LEU A 27 -16.67 0.10 14.65
CA LEU A 27 -16.25 0.75 13.41
C LEU A 27 -17.42 1.30 12.58
N SER A 28 -18.68 1.17 13.04
CA SER A 28 -19.85 1.68 12.32
C SER A 28 -20.02 3.20 12.47
N ASP A 29 -19.51 3.78 13.56
CA ASP A 29 -19.62 5.21 13.82
C ASP A 29 -18.35 5.93 13.31
N PRO A 30 -18.49 6.79 12.28
CA PRO A 30 -17.37 7.44 11.63
C PRO A 30 -16.74 8.57 12.45
N ASP A 31 -17.40 9.10 13.50
CA ASP A 31 -16.91 10.28 14.22
C ASP A 31 -16.18 9.93 15.54
N LEU A 32 -15.92 8.64 15.79
CA LEU A 32 -15.18 8.21 16.98
C LEU A 32 -13.73 8.65 16.96
N ASN A 33 -13.27 9.10 18.13
CA ASN A 33 -11.87 9.42 18.35
C ASN A 33 -11.02 8.13 18.29
N PRO A 34 -9.90 8.11 17.55
CA PRO A 34 -9.00 6.95 17.50
C PRO A 34 -8.62 6.42 18.88
N LYS A 35 -8.44 7.29 19.88
CA LYS A 35 -8.13 6.89 21.26
C LYS A 35 -9.21 6.02 21.90
N ALA A 36 -10.49 6.33 21.65
CA ALA A 36 -11.61 5.57 22.19
C ALA A 36 -11.73 4.21 21.51
N ILE A 37 -11.52 4.17 20.19
CA ILE A 37 -11.54 2.93 19.40
C ILE A 37 -10.46 1.96 19.89
N PHE A 38 -9.20 2.42 19.99
CA PHE A 38 -8.11 1.55 20.46
C PHE A 38 -8.26 1.14 21.93
N GLY A 39 -8.82 2.02 22.77
CA GLY A 39 -9.15 1.68 24.16
C GLY A 39 -10.17 0.54 24.26
N GLU A 40 -11.21 0.55 23.43
CA GLU A 40 -12.18 -0.55 23.38
C GLU A 40 -11.57 -1.82 22.76
N LEU A 41 -10.81 -1.68 21.65
CA LEU A 41 -10.17 -2.80 20.95
C LEU A 41 -9.33 -3.67 21.88
N ILE A 42 -8.51 -3.05 22.75
CA ILE A 42 -7.65 -3.79 23.68
C ILE A 42 -8.44 -4.60 24.70
N ARG A 43 -9.66 -4.16 25.05
CA ARG A 43 -10.50 -4.86 26.02
C ARG A 43 -11.20 -6.08 25.42
N PHE A 44 -11.55 -6.03 24.14
CA PHE A 44 -12.33 -7.11 23.52
C PHE A 44 -11.55 -8.01 22.56
N ILE A 45 -10.40 -7.61 22.01
CA ILE A 45 -9.54 -8.48 21.19
C ILE A 45 -9.22 -9.78 21.94
N PRO A 46 -8.78 -9.76 23.22
CA PRO A 46 -8.52 -10.98 23.99
C PRO A 46 -9.71 -11.94 24.11
N LEU A 47 -10.95 -11.43 24.05
CA LEU A 47 -12.17 -12.24 24.15
C LEU A 47 -12.37 -13.17 22.96
N GLY A 48 -11.75 -12.86 21.82
CA GLY A 48 -11.81 -13.66 20.59
C GLY A 48 -10.84 -14.85 20.56
N PHE A 49 -9.93 -14.93 21.53
CA PHE A 49 -8.89 -15.97 21.60
C PHE A 49 -9.31 -17.13 22.50
N GLN A 50 -8.67 -18.28 22.29
CA GLN A 50 -8.96 -19.52 23.02
C GLN A 50 -8.79 -19.32 24.53
N TYR A 51 -7.71 -18.66 24.94
CA TYR A 51 -7.35 -18.43 26.34
C TYR A 51 -7.49 -16.97 26.77
N THR A 52 -8.72 -16.48 26.80
CA THR A 52 -9.07 -15.08 27.11
C THR A 52 -8.44 -14.52 28.39
N THR A 53 -8.30 -15.31 29.46
CA THR A 53 -7.82 -14.84 30.77
C THR A 53 -6.32 -14.56 30.82
N ILE A 54 -5.56 -15.10 29.88
CA ILE A 54 -4.09 -14.95 29.81
C ILE A 54 -3.65 -14.31 28.49
N CYS A 55 -4.61 -13.80 27.72
CA CYS A 55 -4.41 -13.17 26.43
C CYS A 55 -4.30 -11.66 26.64
N GLU A 56 -3.14 -11.10 26.31
CA GLU A 56 -2.89 -9.67 26.43
C GLU A 56 -2.63 -9.08 25.06
N SER A 57 -3.10 -7.84 24.84
CA SER A 57 -2.97 -7.17 23.56
C SER A 57 -2.28 -5.82 23.69
N ARG A 58 -1.50 -5.49 22.66
CA ARG A 58 -0.88 -4.19 22.47
C ARG A 58 -1.16 -3.73 21.05
N ILE A 59 -1.62 -2.49 20.92
CA ILE A 59 -1.83 -1.85 19.62
C ILE A 59 -0.92 -0.64 19.55
N THR A 60 -0.13 -0.57 18.49
CA THR A 60 0.64 0.63 18.14
C THR A 60 0.02 1.22 16.88
N PHE A 61 -0.34 2.50 16.89
CA PHE A 61 -0.89 3.19 15.72
C PHE A 61 -0.40 4.64 15.66
N GLU A 62 0.17 5.04 14.52
CA GLU A 62 0.73 6.37 14.27
C GLU A 62 1.66 6.90 15.38
N GLY A 63 2.47 6.02 15.98
CA GLY A 63 3.41 6.37 17.06
C GLY A 63 2.78 6.52 18.44
N LYS A 64 1.51 6.17 18.61
CA LYS A 64 0.87 5.99 19.92
C LYS A 64 0.72 4.51 20.21
N THR A 65 0.88 4.14 21.46
CA THR A 65 0.74 2.76 21.92
C THR A 65 -0.36 2.70 22.96
N TRP A 66 -1.17 1.67 22.85
CA TRP A 66 -2.16 1.29 23.84
C TRP A 66 -1.91 -0.19 24.18
N GLU A 67 -1.99 -0.54 25.46
CA GLU A 67 -1.75 -1.91 25.93
C GLU A 67 -2.72 -2.26 27.04
N SER A 68 -2.99 -3.55 27.20
CA SER A 68 -3.69 -4.08 28.37
C SER A 68 -2.86 -3.88 29.64
N ASP A 69 -3.53 -3.76 30.79
CA ASP A 69 -2.88 -3.48 32.09
C ASP A 69 -1.82 -4.54 32.49
N ASP A 70 -2.01 -5.80 32.09
CA ASP A 70 -1.13 -6.93 32.43
C ASP A 70 -0.23 -7.38 31.25
N TYR A 71 -0.06 -6.54 30.22
CA TYR A 71 0.71 -6.90 29.03
C TYR A 71 2.17 -7.27 29.35
N ARG A 72 2.59 -8.45 28.85
CA ARG A 72 3.99 -8.91 28.91
C ARG A 72 4.40 -9.46 27.55
N GLU A 73 5.57 -9.02 27.08
CA GLU A 73 6.18 -9.64 25.91
C GLU A 73 6.60 -11.07 26.26
N THR A 74 6.04 -12.03 25.54
CA THR A 74 6.42 -13.43 25.65
C THR A 74 6.98 -13.92 24.32
N PRO A 75 7.76 -15.02 24.31
CA PRO A 75 8.30 -15.60 23.08
C PRO A 75 7.21 -16.07 22.09
N TRP A 76 5.96 -16.15 22.55
CA TRP A 76 4.81 -16.62 21.78
C TRP A 76 3.86 -15.44 21.59
N LEU A 77 4.03 -14.74 20.49
CA LEU A 77 3.25 -13.57 20.14
C LEU A 77 2.71 -13.71 18.71
N LEU A 78 1.50 -13.22 18.49
CA LEU A 78 0.97 -12.94 17.17
C LEU A 78 1.16 -11.47 16.86
N VAL A 79 1.51 -11.19 15.61
CA VAL A 79 1.56 -9.83 15.06
C VAL A 79 0.63 -9.78 13.86
N SER A 80 -0.05 -8.65 13.72
CA SER A 80 -0.71 -8.28 12.47
C SER A 80 -0.57 -6.80 12.22
N ASP A 81 -0.17 -6.45 11.01
CA ASP A 81 0.06 -5.08 10.59
C ASP A 81 -1.26 -4.41 10.23
N ILE A 82 -1.49 -3.20 10.75
CA ILE A 82 -2.62 -2.36 10.37
C ILE A 82 -2.22 -1.55 9.13
N LEU A 83 -2.74 -1.98 7.98
CA LEU A 83 -2.50 -1.33 6.70
C LEU A 83 -3.56 -0.26 6.44
N VAL A 84 -3.16 1.02 6.42
CA VAL A 84 -4.02 2.13 5.97
C VAL A 84 -3.41 2.68 4.69
N ASP A 85 -4.16 2.66 3.59
CA ASP A 85 -3.67 3.07 2.26
C ASP A 85 -2.44 2.25 1.80
N ASN A 86 -2.43 0.95 2.10
CA ASN A 86 -1.30 0.02 1.89
C ASN A 86 -0.01 0.36 2.67
N ASN A 87 -0.09 1.25 3.68
CA ASN A 87 1.05 1.59 4.52
C ASN A 87 0.80 1.04 5.92
N THR A 88 1.83 0.42 6.51
CA THR A 88 1.80 -0.03 7.91
C THR A 88 1.70 1.19 8.81
N SER A 89 0.47 1.58 9.14
CA SER A 89 0.17 2.72 10.02
C SER A 89 0.16 2.30 11.49
N GLY A 90 0.21 0.99 11.74
CA GLY A 90 0.27 0.42 13.06
C GLY A 90 0.47 -1.09 13.03
N GLU A 91 0.50 -1.69 14.21
CA GLU A 91 0.59 -3.13 14.43
C GLU A 91 -0.29 -3.49 15.63
N ILE A 92 -0.88 -4.68 15.58
CA ILE A 92 -1.57 -5.32 16.69
C ILE A 92 -0.73 -6.52 17.10
N ARG A 93 -0.33 -6.55 18.38
CA ARG A 93 0.39 -7.64 18.99
C ARG A 93 -0.49 -8.31 20.04
N VAL A 94 -0.55 -9.63 20.01
CA VAL A 94 -1.27 -10.43 21.02
C VAL A 94 -0.33 -11.47 21.58
N ALA A 95 -0.27 -11.59 22.90
CA ALA A 95 0.63 -12.50 23.60
C ALA A 95 -0.11 -13.29 24.69
N TYR A 96 0.27 -14.55 24.87
CA TYR A 96 -0.14 -15.31 26.05
C TYR A 96 0.87 -15.13 27.17
N THR A 97 0.41 -14.75 28.36
CA THR A 97 1.26 -14.47 29.54
C THR A 97 1.76 -15.73 30.25
N GLN A 98 1.20 -16.90 29.89
CA GLN A 98 1.57 -18.20 30.46
C GLN A 98 1.92 -19.19 29.34
N LEU A 99 2.87 -20.09 29.61
CA LEU A 99 3.23 -21.16 28.69
C LEU A 99 2.07 -22.17 28.58
N ILE A 100 1.40 -22.19 27.43
CA ILE A 100 0.45 -23.23 27.05
C ILE A 100 1.20 -24.32 26.25
N GLU A 101 0.72 -25.57 26.32
CA GLU A 101 1.23 -26.66 25.48
C GLU A 101 1.27 -26.26 24.00
N MET A 102 2.45 -26.36 23.39
CA MET A 102 2.63 -26.02 21.98
C MET A 102 1.99 -27.08 21.09
N GLN A 103 1.06 -26.65 20.22
CA GLN A 103 0.58 -27.49 19.13
C GLN A 103 1.23 -27.01 17.83
N HIS A 104 1.96 -27.89 17.14
CA HIS A 104 2.57 -27.58 15.83
C HIS A 104 3.56 -26.38 15.87
N GLY A 105 4.26 -26.18 17.00
CA GLY A 105 5.27 -25.13 17.15
C GLY A 105 4.74 -23.74 17.48
N SER A 106 3.42 -23.57 17.67
CA SER A 106 2.79 -22.33 18.14
C SER A 106 1.84 -22.62 19.32
N GLN A 107 1.61 -21.62 20.17
CA GLN A 107 0.55 -21.64 21.18
C GLN A 107 -0.80 -21.18 20.63
N PHE A 108 -0.78 -20.57 19.44
CA PHE A 108 -1.94 -20.01 18.78
C PHE A 108 -2.43 -20.92 17.66
N LEU A 109 -3.75 -20.91 17.47
CA LEU A 109 -4.40 -21.59 16.37
C LEU A 109 -4.29 -20.77 15.07
N PRO A 110 -4.26 -21.40 13.88
CA PRO A 110 -4.30 -20.68 12.61
C PRO A 110 -5.51 -19.75 12.47
N GLU A 111 -6.63 -20.13 13.07
CA GLU A 111 -7.86 -19.32 13.12
C GLU A 111 -7.67 -18.03 13.93
N GLU A 112 -6.84 -18.04 14.97
CA GLU A 112 -6.56 -16.85 15.79
C GLU A 112 -5.70 -15.83 15.04
N GLN A 113 -4.69 -16.29 14.27
CA GLN A 113 -3.95 -15.42 13.35
C GLN A 113 -4.88 -14.84 12.28
N LYS A 114 -5.80 -15.66 11.73
CA LYS A 114 -6.77 -15.19 10.75
C LYS A 114 -7.72 -14.14 11.33
N LEU A 115 -8.18 -14.34 12.57
CA LEU A 115 -8.99 -13.37 13.30
C LEU A 115 -8.22 -12.05 13.46
N LEU A 116 -6.97 -12.11 13.94
CA LEU A 116 -6.12 -10.94 14.13
C LEU A 116 -5.89 -10.17 12.83
N ASN A 117 -5.60 -10.88 11.74
CA ASN A 117 -5.46 -10.29 10.40
C ASN A 117 -6.75 -9.61 9.93
N THR A 118 -7.90 -10.25 10.14
CA THR A 118 -9.21 -9.67 9.77
C THR A 118 -9.52 -8.42 10.59
N ILE A 119 -9.13 -8.40 11.87
CA ILE A 119 -9.28 -7.22 12.74
C ILE A 119 -8.40 -6.08 12.23
N ALA A 120 -7.12 -6.35 11.95
CA ALA A 120 -6.17 -5.36 11.46
C ALA A 120 -6.58 -4.76 10.10
N GLU A 121 -7.04 -5.61 9.17
CA GLU A 121 -7.55 -5.20 7.85
C GLU A 121 -8.76 -4.25 7.99
N ARG A 122 -9.76 -4.63 8.80
CA ARG A 122 -10.97 -3.81 9.00
C ARG A 122 -10.68 -2.47 9.66
N ILE A 123 -9.75 -2.43 10.62
CA ILE A 123 -9.30 -1.19 11.24
C ILE A 123 -8.60 -0.31 10.19
N GLY A 124 -7.76 -0.93 9.36
CA GLY A 124 -7.10 -0.31 8.22
C GLY A 124 -8.07 0.39 7.27
N ASP A 125 -9.08 -0.35 6.81
CA ASP A 125 -10.14 0.12 5.93
C ASP A 125 -10.95 1.27 6.54
N TYR A 126 -11.32 1.15 7.82
CA TYR A 126 -12.05 2.20 8.53
C TYR A 126 -11.28 3.52 8.56
N PHE A 127 -10.00 3.49 8.96
CA PHE A 127 -9.18 4.69 9.00
C PHE A 127 -8.91 5.25 7.60
N PHE A 128 -8.82 4.40 6.58
CA PHE A 128 -8.73 4.84 5.19
C PHE A 128 -9.99 5.60 4.76
N GLN A 129 -11.17 5.04 4.99
CA GLN A 129 -12.45 5.70 4.69
C GLN A 129 -12.60 7.02 5.46
N GLN A 130 -12.15 7.06 6.72
CA GLN A 130 -12.20 8.27 7.53
C GLN A 130 -11.27 9.36 7.00
N ARG A 131 -10.06 9.01 6.57
CA ARG A 131 -9.12 9.95 5.91
C ARG A 131 -9.69 10.48 4.60
N LEU A 132 -10.33 9.63 3.79
CA LEU A 132 -11.00 10.03 2.55
C LEU A 132 -12.14 11.02 2.81
N LYS A 133 -13.05 10.70 3.75
CA LYS A 133 -14.17 11.58 4.12
C LYS A 133 -13.70 12.94 4.64
N ASN A 134 -12.68 12.95 5.50
CA ASN A 134 -12.13 14.20 6.03
C ASN A 134 -11.45 15.04 4.94
N SER A 135 -10.78 14.40 3.98
CA SER A 135 -10.18 15.09 2.83
C SER A 135 -11.26 15.70 1.92
N LEU A 136 -12.34 14.96 1.64
CA LEU A 136 -13.48 15.47 0.88
C LEU A 136 -14.17 16.64 1.58
N LYS A 137 -14.47 16.52 2.90
CA LYS A 137 -15.01 17.63 3.70
C LYS A 137 -14.12 18.87 3.67
N LEU A 138 -12.79 18.69 3.69
CA LEU A 138 -11.84 19.81 3.60
C LEU A 138 -11.85 20.50 2.24
N LEU A 139 -12.05 19.74 1.15
CA LEU A 139 -12.17 20.29 -0.20
C LEU A 139 -13.50 21.03 -0.40
N GLU A 140 -14.58 20.53 0.19
CA GLU A 140 -15.91 21.17 0.15
C GLU A 140 -15.94 22.46 0.99
N THR A 141 -15.27 22.48 2.15
CA THR A 141 -15.19 23.66 3.04
C THR A 141 -14.04 24.63 2.70
N GLY A 142 -13.06 24.16 1.92
CA GLY A 142 -11.88 24.93 1.50
C GLY A 142 -12.14 26.00 0.44
N ASN A 143 -13.38 26.16 -0.03
CA ASN A 143 -13.74 27.24 -0.93
C ASN A 143 -14.02 28.57 -0.20
N GLU A 144 -14.01 28.60 1.15
CA GLU A 144 -14.36 29.83 1.88
C GLU A 144 -13.24 30.51 2.66
N ASN A 145 -12.10 29.90 2.98
CA ASN A 145 -11.03 30.67 3.64
C ASN A 145 -9.63 30.13 3.32
N GLY A 146 -8.95 30.85 2.44
CA GLY A 146 -7.52 30.71 2.23
C GLY A 146 -6.75 31.15 3.48
N ASN A 147 -6.18 30.18 4.20
CA ASN A 147 -4.91 30.40 4.87
C ASN A 147 -4.19 29.06 5.06
N GLY A 148 -3.03 28.97 4.42
CA GLY A 148 -2.19 27.79 4.41
C GLY A 148 -1.68 27.47 5.80
N ASN A 149 -2.09 26.30 6.30
CA ASN A 149 -1.33 25.38 7.14
C ASN A 149 -2.19 24.13 7.36
N GLY A 150 -2.69 23.56 6.25
CA GLY A 150 -3.34 22.26 6.25
C GLY A 150 -2.31 21.22 6.62
N LYS A 151 -2.33 20.76 7.88
CA LYS A 151 -1.53 19.63 8.34
C LYS A 151 -1.87 18.45 7.42
N VAL A 152 -0.99 18.17 6.46
CA VAL A 152 -1.16 17.09 5.48
C VAL A 152 -1.21 15.78 6.27
N LEU A 153 -2.42 15.27 6.48
CA LEU A 153 -2.71 14.06 7.26
C LEU A 153 -2.42 12.77 6.48
N LEU A 154 -2.09 12.90 5.20
CA LEU A 154 -1.52 11.83 4.40
C LEU A 154 0.00 11.96 4.48
N LYS A 155 0.65 11.15 5.34
CA LYS A 155 2.10 10.97 5.22
C LYS A 155 2.37 10.51 3.77
N PRO A 156 3.19 11.22 2.97
CA PRO A 156 3.70 10.66 1.74
C PRO A 156 4.54 9.46 2.16
N ASP A 157 4.10 8.25 1.83
CA ASP A 157 4.80 7.03 2.24
C ASP A 157 6.19 6.96 1.57
N PRO A 158 7.27 6.79 2.36
CA PRO A 158 8.60 6.51 1.84
C PRO A 158 8.69 5.16 1.10
N ASP A 159 7.85 4.16 1.38
CA ASP A 159 8.15 2.77 0.96
C ASP A 159 7.41 2.28 -0.31
N GLN A 160 6.80 3.18 -1.08
CA GLN A 160 6.13 2.83 -2.34
C GLN A 160 6.67 3.59 -3.55
N HIS A 161 8.00 3.69 -3.61
CA HIS A 161 8.74 4.31 -4.71
C HIS A 161 8.31 3.84 -6.10
N TRP A 162 7.98 2.55 -6.25
CA TRP A 162 7.47 2.01 -7.51
C TRP A 162 6.03 2.43 -7.80
N LYS A 163 5.14 2.56 -6.80
CA LYS A 163 3.72 2.87 -7.06
C LYS A 163 3.52 4.27 -7.58
N TRP A 164 4.21 5.26 -6.99
CA TRP A 164 4.08 6.64 -7.47
C TRP A 164 4.77 6.81 -8.83
N ARG A 165 5.94 6.18 -9.06
CA ARG A 165 6.58 6.16 -10.39
C ARG A 165 5.68 5.51 -11.45
N TYR A 166 5.04 4.40 -11.10
CA TYR A 166 4.06 3.71 -11.96
C TYR A 166 2.86 4.62 -12.30
N ARG A 167 2.26 5.27 -11.30
CA ARG A 167 1.17 6.25 -11.52
C ARG A 167 1.61 7.42 -12.40
N MET A 168 2.83 7.91 -12.21
CA MET A 168 3.37 8.99 -13.05
C MET A 168 3.61 8.52 -14.49
N ALA A 169 4.06 7.28 -14.69
CA ALA A 169 4.19 6.68 -16.02
C ALA A 169 2.83 6.60 -16.74
N GLU A 170 1.79 6.12 -16.05
CA GLU A 170 0.42 6.10 -16.57
C GLU A 170 -0.03 7.53 -16.91
N ARG A 171 0.18 8.49 -15.99
CA ARG A 171 -0.26 9.86 -16.20
C ARG A 171 0.44 10.55 -17.38
N ILE A 172 1.75 10.35 -17.53
CA ILE A 172 2.51 10.85 -18.69
C ILE A 172 1.96 10.24 -19.97
N SER A 173 1.67 8.94 -19.97
CA SER A 173 1.12 8.26 -21.14
C SER A 173 -0.27 8.78 -21.54
N GLU A 174 -1.13 9.10 -20.56
CA GLU A 174 -2.46 9.66 -20.79
C GLU A 174 -2.42 11.10 -21.32
N LEU A 175 -1.57 11.94 -20.72
CA LEU A 175 -1.45 13.36 -21.06
C LEU A 175 -0.71 13.59 -22.38
N MET A 176 0.05 12.59 -22.85
CA MET A 176 0.80 12.70 -24.09
C MET A 176 -0.13 12.79 -25.30
N ASP A 177 0.13 13.79 -26.14
CA ASP A 177 -0.41 13.85 -27.49
C ASP A 177 0.42 12.97 -28.43
N MET A 178 0.03 11.70 -28.53
CA MET A 178 0.78 10.68 -29.27
C MET A 178 0.86 10.99 -30.77
N GLU A 179 -0.19 11.57 -31.36
CA GLU A 179 -0.22 11.94 -32.77
C GLU A 179 0.78 13.05 -33.05
N ARG A 180 0.75 14.12 -32.23
CA ARG A 180 1.68 15.25 -32.36
C ARG A 180 3.14 14.83 -32.29
N PHE A 181 3.47 13.88 -31.41
CA PHE A 181 4.85 13.42 -31.23
C PHE A 181 5.24 12.23 -32.13
N GLY A 182 4.32 11.70 -32.95
CA GLY A 182 4.58 10.51 -33.76
C GLY A 182 4.78 9.24 -32.94
N VAL A 183 4.25 9.17 -31.72
CA VAL A 183 4.37 8.01 -30.83
C VAL A 183 3.28 6.99 -31.16
N LYS A 184 3.67 5.72 -31.26
CA LYS A 184 2.77 4.60 -31.56
C LYS A 184 2.47 3.73 -30.35
N ALA A 185 3.43 3.56 -29.44
CA ALA A 185 3.18 2.88 -28.18
C ALA A 185 4.16 3.31 -27.09
N ILE A 186 3.71 3.23 -25.84
CA ILE A 186 4.49 3.54 -24.64
C ILE A 186 4.42 2.33 -23.73
N TYR A 187 5.58 1.90 -23.25
CA TYR A 187 5.74 0.77 -22.34
C TYR A 187 6.54 1.18 -21.11
N LEU A 188 6.25 0.50 -20.01
CA LEU A 188 7.00 0.56 -18.77
C LEU A 188 7.89 -0.68 -18.64
N ILE A 189 9.15 -0.47 -18.28
CA ILE A 189 10.11 -1.55 -18.04
C ILE A 189 10.78 -1.38 -16.66
N GLY A 190 11.73 -2.26 -16.35
CA GLY A 190 12.63 -2.10 -15.21
C GLY A 190 11.99 -2.25 -13.83
N SER A 191 12.64 -1.63 -12.84
CA SER A 191 12.35 -1.83 -11.41
C SER A 191 10.95 -1.37 -11.00
N THR A 192 10.44 -0.33 -11.64
CA THR A 192 9.07 0.19 -11.43
C THR A 192 8.02 -0.82 -11.89
N LYS A 193 8.22 -1.45 -13.06
CA LYS A 193 7.34 -2.52 -13.55
C LYS A 193 7.36 -3.75 -12.62
N ASN A 194 8.53 -4.08 -12.08
CA ASN A 194 8.75 -5.25 -11.24
C ASN A 194 8.46 -5.02 -9.74
N ALA A 195 7.89 -3.86 -9.38
CA ALA A 195 7.58 -3.49 -7.99
C ALA A 195 8.79 -3.54 -7.03
N THR A 196 9.99 -3.29 -7.56
CA THR A 196 11.27 -3.33 -6.81
C THR A 196 12.00 -1.98 -6.80
N ALA A 197 11.40 -0.93 -7.36
CA ALA A 197 12.01 0.40 -7.37
C ALA A 197 12.20 0.94 -5.94
N GLY A 198 13.40 1.46 -5.68
CA GLY A 198 13.81 2.11 -4.45
C GLY A 198 13.88 3.65 -4.58
N PRO A 199 14.38 4.35 -3.55
CA PRO A 199 14.45 5.81 -3.52
C PRO A 199 15.32 6.40 -4.64
N ALA A 200 16.39 5.68 -4.98
CA ALA A 200 17.36 6.07 -6.01
C ALA A 200 17.02 5.53 -7.41
N SER A 201 15.93 4.77 -7.56
CA SER A 201 15.56 4.18 -8.85
C SER A 201 15.04 5.24 -9.83
N ASP A 202 15.34 5.02 -11.09
CA ASP A 202 14.78 5.69 -12.26
C ASP A 202 13.39 5.13 -12.63
N LEU A 203 12.78 5.79 -13.60
CA LEU A 203 11.55 5.41 -14.27
C LEU A 203 11.88 5.08 -15.73
N ASP A 204 12.04 3.79 -16.02
CA ASP A 204 12.37 3.31 -17.36
C ASP A 204 11.14 3.29 -18.28
N LEU A 205 11.17 4.11 -19.33
CA LEU A 205 10.12 4.14 -20.36
C LEU A 205 10.67 3.72 -21.71
N LEU A 206 9.96 2.80 -22.35
CA LEU A 206 10.23 2.37 -23.72
C LEU A 206 9.14 2.93 -24.65
N VAL A 207 9.54 3.72 -25.63
CA VAL A 207 8.63 4.42 -26.53
C VAL A 207 8.88 3.99 -27.97
N TYR A 208 7.87 3.37 -28.55
CA TYR A 208 7.82 3.07 -29.97
C TYR A 208 7.25 4.26 -30.74
N HIS A 209 8.01 4.76 -31.71
CA HIS A 209 7.68 5.96 -32.45
C HIS A 209 7.99 5.84 -33.95
N GLN A 210 7.26 6.64 -34.74
CA GLN A 210 7.43 6.87 -36.18
C GLN A 210 7.46 8.38 -36.44
N SER A 211 8.33 9.06 -35.69
CA SER A 211 8.45 10.52 -35.66
C SER A 211 9.44 11.03 -36.70
N ASP A 212 9.20 12.21 -37.26
CA ASP A 212 10.25 12.97 -37.94
C ASP A 212 11.23 13.61 -36.92
N GLU A 213 12.29 14.27 -37.41
CA GLU A 213 13.32 14.90 -36.57
C GLU A 213 12.74 15.99 -35.65
N GLN A 214 11.78 16.78 -36.13
CA GLN A 214 11.16 17.85 -35.35
C GLN A 214 10.27 17.28 -34.25
N GLN A 215 9.47 16.27 -34.56
CA GLN A 215 8.63 15.55 -33.61
C GLN A 215 9.48 14.84 -32.56
N LEU A 216 10.59 14.23 -32.96
CA LEU A 216 11.52 13.55 -32.06
C LEU A 216 12.18 14.52 -31.08
N ASN A 217 12.61 15.69 -31.54
CA ASN A 217 13.14 16.73 -30.67
C ASN A 217 12.08 17.24 -29.68
N CYS A 218 10.84 17.42 -30.15
CA CYS A 218 9.72 17.79 -29.28
C CYS A 218 9.43 16.71 -28.23
N LEU A 219 9.45 15.44 -28.62
CA LEU A 219 9.23 14.29 -27.74
C LEU A 219 10.31 14.19 -26.65
N ARG A 220 11.58 14.36 -27.03
CA ARG A 220 12.70 14.39 -26.07
C ARG A 220 12.54 15.53 -25.07
N SER A 221 12.26 16.74 -25.57
CA SER A 221 12.04 17.91 -24.71
C SER A 221 10.86 17.72 -23.74
N TRP A 222 9.79 17.05 -24.19
CA TRP A 222 8.66 16.72 -23.33
C TRP A 222 9.07 15.79 -22.18
N PHE A 223 9.78 14.71 -22.49
CA PHE A 223 10.27 13.78 -21.46
C PHE A 223 11.32 14.40 -20.55
N ASP A 224 12.22 15.24 -21.08
CA ASP A 224 13.21 15.96 -20.26
C ASP A 224 12.53 16.86 -19.23
N GLY A 225 11.48 17.59 -19.64
CA GLY A 225 10.68 18.42 -18.73
C GLY A 225 10.02 17.59 -17.61
N TRP A 226 9.41 16.46 -17.97
CA TRP A 226 8.86 15.53 -16.96
C TRP A 226 9.94 14.93 -16.08
N SER A 227 11.09 14.55 -16.64
CA SER A 227 12.19 13.92 -15.93
C SER A 227 12.76 14.82 -14.84
N LEU A 228 12.95 16.11 -15.13
CA LEU A 228 13.41 17.11 -14.16
C LEU A 228 12.36 17.38 -13.07
N CYS A 229 11.08 17.50 -13.45
CA CYS A 229 9.99 17.70 -12.49
C CYS A 229 9.85 16.54 -11.51
N LEU A 230 9.90 15.31 -12.03
CA LEU A 230 9.83 14.09 -11.23
C LEU A 230 11.06 13.88 -10.35
N SER A 231 12.22 14.37 -10.77
CA SER A 231 13.43 14.36 -9.96
C SER A 231 13.29 15.24 -8.71
N GLU A 232 12.73 16.44 -8.87
CA GLU A 232 12.41 17.32 -7.74
C GLU A 232 11.37 16.68 -6.80
N GLU A 233 10.32 16.09 -7.37
CA GLU A 233 9.32 15.34 -6.59
C GLU A 233 9.96 14.15 -5.83
N ASN A 234 10.92 13.45 -6.44
CA ASN A 234 11.66 12.37 -5.78
C ASN A 234 12.50 12.90 -4.61
N LEU A 235 13.18 14.05 -4.79
CA LEU A 235 13.93 14.70 -3.72
C LEU A 235 13.01 15.05 -2.55
N GLN A 236 11.85 15.65 -2.82
CA GLN A 236 10.89 16.04 -1.77
C GLN A 236 10.31 14.83 -1.03
N ARG A 237 10.07 13.72 -1.74
CA ARG A 237 9.52 12.49 -1.17
C ARG A 237 10.53 11.68 -0.38
N THR A 238 11.78 11.64 -0.85
CA THR A 238 12.75 10.61 -0.43
C THR A 238 14.05 11.17 0.14
N GLY A 239 14.36 12.44 -0.14
CA GLY A 239 15.66 13.05 0.15
C GLY A 239 16.77 12.68 -0.86
N TYR A 240 16.49 11.82 -1.85
CA TYR A 240 17.47 11.45 -2.88
C TYR A 240 17.39 12.39 -4.07
N GLN A 241 18.51 13.08 -4.33
CA GLN A 241 18.68 13.92 -5.50
C GLN A 241 19.10 13.07 -6.71
N THR A 242 18.44 13.28 -7.85
CA THR A 242 18.83 12.70 -9.14
C THR A 242 19.02 13.82 -10.18
N GLY A 243 19.64 13.54 -11.33
CA GLY A 243 19.79 14.52 -12.43
C GLY A 243 18.59 14.56 -13.39
N GLY A 244 17.54 13.83 -13.05
CA GLY A 244 16.45 13.38 -13.92
C GLY A 244 15.95 12.04 -13.40
N LEU A 245 14.66 11.76 -13.54
CA LEU A 245 14.08 10.50 -13.07
C LEU A 245 13.75 9.53 -14.19
N ILE A 246 13.41 10.03 -15.38
CA ILE A 246 13.02 9.18 -16.51
C ILE A 246 14.26 8.76 -17.27
N ASP A 247 14.45 7.45 -17.45
CA ASP A 247 15.32 6.90 -18.48
C ASP A 247 14.46 6.53 -19.70
N LEU A 248 14.76 7.14 -20.85
CA LEU A 248 13.94 7.05 -22.06
C LEU A 248 14.65 6.21 -23.13
N HIS A 249 14.05 5.07 -23.45
CA HIS A 249 14.46 4.24 -24.57
C HIS A 249 13.50 4.43 -25.75
N LEU A 250 14.06 4.86 -26.89
CA LEU A 250 13.32 5.07 -28.13
C LEU A 250 13.58 3.91 -29.08
N ILE A 251 12.52 3.38 -29.68
CA ILE A 251 12.61 2.30 -30.67
C ILE A 251 11.78 2.62 -31.90
N THR A 252 12.24 2.11 -33.04
CA THR A 252 11.63 2.28 -34.36
C THR A 252 11.19 0.94 -34.95
N ASP A 253 10.55 0.97 -36.12
CA ASP A 253 10.19 -0.24 -36.87
C ASP A 253 11.39 -1.15 -37.12
N LYS A 254 12.56 -0.56 -37.38
CA LYS A 254 13.80 -1.30 -37.64
C LYS A 254 14.23 -2.09 -36.42
N ASP A 255 14.15 -1.50 -35.23
CA ASP A 255 14.58 -2.13 -33.98
C ASP A 255 13.66 -3.29 -33.58
N ILE A 256 12.35 -3.12 -33.81
CA ILE A 256 11.35 -4.17 -33.61
C ILE A 256 11.58 -5.33 -34.58
N HIS A 257 11.87 -5.04 -35.86
CA HIS A 257 12.08 -6.08 -36.87
C HIS A 257 13.39 -6.84 -36.65
N GLU A 258 14.45 -6.15 -36.24
CA GLU A 258 15.75 -6.77 -35.96
C GLU A 258 15.79 -7.49 -34.60
N GLY A 259 14.79 -7.30 -33.74
CA GLY A 259 14.78 -7.84 -32.38
C GLY A 259 16.00 -7.36 -31.60
N ASN A 260 16.48 -6.15 -31.88
CA ASN A 260 17.67 -5.60 -31.26
C ASN A 260 17.27 -4.84 -29.97
N SER A 261 18.20 -4.66 -29.03
CA SER A 261 18.02 -3.79 -27.86
C SER A 261 16.78 -4.13 -26.99
N TYR A 262 16.17 -3.11 -26.36
CA TYR A 262 14.95 -3.22 -25.54
C TYR A 262 13.70 -3.69 -26.32
N ALA A 263 13.74 -3.75 -27.66
CA ALA A 263 12.62 -4.23 -28.46
C ALA A 263 12.32 -5.72 -28.23
N VAL A 264 13.31 -6.51 -27.78
CA VAL A 264 13.13 -7.91 -27.36
C VAL A 264 12.10 -8.03 -26.24
N MET A 265 11.96 -7.01 -25.39
CA MET A 265 11.02 -7.03 -24.25
C MET A 265 9.55 -6.93 -24.71
N ILE A 266 9.28 -6.51 -25.94
CA ILE A 266 7.92 -6.43 -26.49
C ILE A 266 7.47 -7.84 -26.91
N GLY A 267 6.62 -8.46 -26.07
CA GLY A 267 6.12 -9.82 -26.30
C GLY A 267 7.04 -10.94 -25.80
N ALA A 268 8.06 -10.62 -25.00
CA ALA A 268 8.94 -11.60 -24.36
C ALA A 268 8.18 -12.51 -23.36
N VAL A 269 8.62 -13.76 -23.27
CA VAL A 269 8.13 -14.70 -22.23
C VAL A 269 8.71 -14.36 -20.86
N ASN A 270 9.97 -13.89 -20.82
CA ASN A 270 10.67 -13.50 -19.60
C ASN A 270 10.79 -11.97 -19.54
N ASP A 271 10.32 -11.38 -18.45
CA ASP A 271 10.35 -9.93 -18.16
C ASP A 271 9.74 -9.04 -19.28
N PRO A 272 8.48 -9.27 -19.70
CA PRO A 272 7.87 -8.48 -20.77
C PRO A 272 7.74 -7.00 -20.39
N ALA A 273 7.89 -6.14 -21.38
CA ALA A 273 7.54 -4.73 -21.27
C ALA A 273 6.04 -4.59 -21.05
N ARG A 274 5.64 -3.74 -20.10
CA ARG A 274 4.22 -3.53 -19.79
C ARG A 274 3.68 -2.40 -20.64
N LEU A 275 2.71 -2.70 -21.51
CA LEU A 275 2.04 -1.67 -22.31
C LEU A 275 1.27 -0.71 -21.40
N LEU A 276 1.55 0.59 -21.53
CA LEU A 276 0.80 1.66 -20.86
C LEU A 276 -0.27 2.23 -21.80
N ARG A 277 0.12 2.57 -23.02
CA ARG A 277 -0.78 3.13 -24.04
C ARG A 277 -0.30 2.79 -25.44
N LYS A 278 -1.24 2.52 -26.34
CA LYS A 278 -1.00 2.31 -27.77
C LYS A 278 -1.90 3.24 -28.56
N ALA A 279 -1.39 3.80 -29.65
CA ALA A 279 -2.18 4.56 -30.61
C ALA A 279 -3.04 3.58 -31.44
N ASP A 280 -4.28 3.96 -31.72
CA ASP A 280 -5.22 3.21 -32.55
C ASP A 280 -4.79 3.17 -34.03
#